data_AF-A0A920MYQ5-F1
#
_entry.id   AF-A0A920MYQ5-F1
#
_cell.length_a   1.000
_cell.length_b   1.000
_cell.length_c   1.000
_cell.angle_alpha   90.00
_cell.angle_beta   90.00
_cell.angle_gamma   90.00
#
_symmetry.space_group_name_H-M   'P 1'
#
loop_
_entity.id
_entity.type
_entity.pdbx_description
1 polymer ?
#
loop_
_entity_poly.entity_id
_entity_poly.type
_entity_poly.pdbx_seq_one_letter_code
_entity_poly.pdbx_strand_id
1 'polypeptide(L)'
;MADLVSYLVFDVEAVADGALIAQAKFGDEELSPGEAIARFGAERLEQYGSNVLPPTWMLPISVAVAKVDSGFRLLGLEVLDAPDYRPHVITDLFWKGWKHYGQPTLVTFNGRGYDLPVLELAAYRYGITLPEWFNVQARTYDQARNRYNIQSHIDLMDLVSNFGASRVSGGLNLLAHLIGKPGKTGVDGSMVQGFYDEGRVEEINDYCRCDVLDTYFVFLRSRVMIGRLDIETEQRLVSETKGWLEERARRVLRTPTIWITGVTGRRRALTAPRMRPFCLLPRTRLPHRKPPETPIPDDSERIDDLEWVQSISAEVTDGC
;
A
#
# COMPACT_ATOMS: atom_id res chain seq x y z
N MET A 1 18.85 -14.44 16.78
CA MET A 1 17.93 -13.42 17.30
C MET A 1 16.72 -13.43 16.38
N ALA A 2 15.50 -13.37 16.89
CA ALA A 2 14.37 -13.13 16.00
C ALA A 2 14.62 -11.80 15.29
N ASP A 3 14.49 -11.75 13.96
CA ASP A 3 14.69 -10.52 13.19
C ASP A 3 13.69 -9.48 13.68
N LEU A 4 14.18 -8.47 14.40
CA LEU A 4 13.36 -7.41 14.98
C LEU A 4 12.80 -6.57 13.84
N VAL A 5 11.47 -6.47 13.78
CA VAL A 5 10.78 -5.56 12.84
C VAL A 5 11.25 -4.15 13.13
N SER A 6 11.93 -3.54 12.16
CA SER A 6 12.50 -2.19 12.27
C SER A 6 11.71 -1.17 11.46
N TYR A 7 11.01 -1.63 10.41
CA TYR A 7 10.13 -0.80 9.60
C TYR A 7 8.78 -1.48 9.35
N LEU A 8 7.73 -0.67 9.30
CA LEU A 8 6.44 -1.06 8.75
C LEU A 8 6.18 -0.22 7.50
N VAL A 9 6.25 -0.85 6.34
CA VAL A 9 5.84 -0.25 5.07
C VAL A 9 4.36 -0.53 4.91
N PHE A 10 3.53 0.49 4.72
CA PHE A 10 2.08 0.29 4.64
C PHE A 10 1.40 1.29 3.72
N ASP A 11 0.16 0.95 3.37
CA ASP A 11 -0.75 1.74 2.55
C ASP A 11 -2.19 1.52 3.06
N VAL A 12 -3.06 2.51 2.85
CA VAL A 12 -4.44 2.54 3.34
C VAL A 12 -5.40 2.84 2.20
N GLU A 13 -6.31 1.90 1.95
CA GLU A 13 -7.50 2.18 1.15
C GLU A 13 -8.68 2.53 2.04
N ALA A 14 -9.42 3.55 1.63
CA ALA A 14 -10.50 4.12 2.41
C ALA A 14 -11.72 4.45 1.55
N VAL A 15 -12.90 4.36 2.16
CA VAL A 15 -14.18 4.70 1.54
C VAL A 15 -14.84 5.85 2.28
N ALA A 16 -15.68 6.60 1.57
CA ALA A 16 -16.44 7.68 2.14
C ALA A 16 -17.47 7.16 3.15
N ASP A 17 -17.56 7.80 4.30
CA ASP A 17 -18.62 7.56 5.27
C ASP A 17 -19.90 8.30 4.87
N GLY A 18 -20.68 7.68 4.00
CA GLY A 18 -21.93 8.27 3.52
C GLY A 18 -22.94 8.55 4.62
N ALA A 19 -22.94 7.79 5.72
CA ALA A 19 -23.83 8.02 6.84
C ALA A 19 -23.45 9.31 7.59
N LEU A 20 -22.15 9.50 7.84
CA LEU A 20 -21.62 10.73 8.43
C LEU A 20 -21.86 11.93 7.51
N ILE A 21 -21.65 11.78 6.19
CA ILE A 21 -21.87 12.87 5.22
C ILE A 21 -23.35 13.27 5.20
N ALA A 22 -24.27 12.30 5.12
CA ALA A 22 -25.70 12.54 5.14
C ALA A 22 -26.10 13.32 6.41
N GLN A 23 -25.69 12.85 7.58
CA GLN A 23 -26.02 13.49 8.85
C GLN A 23 -25.40 14.89 9.00
N ALA A 24 -24.10 15.04 8.71
CA ALA A 24 -23.37 16.27 9.06
C ALA A 24 -23.47 17.38 8.01
N LYS A 25 -23.74 17.05 6.73
CA LYS A 25 -23.93 18.05 5.67
C LYS A 25 -25.39 18.27 5.29
N PHE A 26 -26.20 17.22 5.32
CA PHE A 26 -27.54 17.20 4.74
C PHE A 26 -28.59 16.75 5.76
N GLY A 27 -28.37 17.00 7.06
CA GLY A 27 -29.18 16.44 8.14
C GLY A 27 -30.66 16.81 8.13
N ASP A 28 -31.05 17.86 7.40
CA ASP A 28 -32.45 18.25 7.18
C ASP A 28 -33.10 17.51 5.99
N GLU A 29 -32.32 16.72 5.25
CA GLU A 29 -32.72 15.97 4.06
C GLU A 29 -32.60 14.46 4.31
N GLU A 30 -33.57 13.66 3.84
CA GLU A 30 -33.52 12.20 3.91
C GLU A 30 -32.68 11.61 2.77
N LEU A 31 -31.38 11.91 2.73
CA LEU A 31 -30.45 11.33 1.75
C LEU A 31 -29.95 9.96 2.19
N SER A 32 -29.91 9.00 1.27
CA SER A 32 -29.16 7.76 1.47
C SER A 32 -27.65 8.04 1.53
N PRO A 33 -26.85 7.15 2.16
CA PRO A 33 -25.39 7.28 2.20
C PRO A 33 -24.75 7.49 0.82
N GLY A 34 -25.22 6.77 -0.21
CA GLY A 34 -24.70 6.88 -1.57
C GLY A 34 -25.03 8.23 -2.22
N GLU A 35 -26.26 8.73 -2.03
CA GLU A 35 -26.66 10.05 -2.54
C GLU A 35 -25.87 11.18 -1.87
N ALA A 36 -25.64 11.07 -0.56
CA ALA A 36 -24.85 12.04 0.20
C ALA A 36 -23.38 12.09 -0.30
N ILE A 37 -22.77 10.94 -0.57
CA ILE A 37 -21.42 10.87 -1.17
C ILE A 37 -21.40 11.53 -2.55
N ALA A 38 -22.35 11.17 -3.42
CA ALA A 38 -22.42 11.69 -4.79
C ALA A 38 -22.59 13.22 -4.80
N ARG A 39 -23.52 13.74 -3.99
CA ARG A 39 -23.76 15.19 -3.90
C ARG A 39 -22.56 15.93 -3.34
N PHE A 40 -21.96 15.44 -2.25
CA PHE A 40 -20.78 16.09 -1.69
C PHE A 40 -19.59 16.04 -2.65
N GLY A 41 -19.42 14.94 -3.39
CA GLY A 41 -18.42 14.84 -4.46
C GLY A 41 -18.64 15.86 -5.58
N ALA A 42 -19.89 16.08 -5.99
CA ALA A 42 -20.25 17.08 -7.00
C ALA A 42 -19.98 18.51 -6.53
N GLU A 43 -20.39 18.86 -5.31
CA GLU A 43 -20.12 20.18 -4.70
C GLU A 43 -18.60 20.47 -4.66
N ARG A 44 -17.79 19.47 -4.34
CA ARG A 44 -16.33 19.62 -4.32
C ARG A 44 -15.73 19.77 -5.70
N LEU A 45 -16.22 19.02 -6.68
CA LEU A 45 -15.77 19.14 -8.06
C LEU A 45 -16.04 20.56 -8.59
N GLU A 46 -17.22 21.11 -8.31
CA GLU A 46 -17.60 22.47 -8.68
C GLU A 46 -16.70 23.51 -7.99
N GLN A 47 -16.48 23.37 -6.68
CA GLN A 47 -15.76 24.37 -5.89
C GLN A 47 -14.22 24.32 -6.05
N TYR A 48 -13.65 23.12 -6.18
CA TYR A 48 -12.20 22.90 -6.10
C TYR A 48 -11.61 22.19 -7.32
N GLY A 49 -12.43 21.79 -8.30
CA GLY A 49 -11.98 21.04 -9.47
C GLY A 49 -11.58 19.59 -9.16
N SER A 50 -11.95 19.05 -7.99
CA SER A 50 -11.67 17.67 -7.58
C SER A 50 -12.80 17.13 -6.72
N ASN A 51 -13.21 15.88 -6.98
CA ASN A 51 -14.21 15.15 -6.20
C ASN A 51 -13.60 14.34 -5.04
N VAL A 52 -12.28 14.41 -4.81
CA VAL A 52 -11.60 13.70 -3.73
C VAL A 52 -12.04 14.26 -2.37
N LEU A 53 -12.56 13.38 -1.51
CA LEU A 53 -13.02 13.77 -0.18
C LEU A 53 -11.85 13.88 0.82
N PRO A 54 -11.89 14.84 1.76
CA PRO A 54 -10.89 14.94 2.82
C PRO A 54 -10.90 13.71 3.76
N PRO A 55 -9.76 13.34 4.38
CA PRO A 55 -9.66 12.22 5.32
C PRO A 55 -10.68 12.22 6.47
N THR A 56 -11.19 13.39 6.87
CA THR A 56 -12.26 13.54 7.88
C THR A 56 -13.57 12.81 7.56
N TRP A 57 -13.77 12.46 6.29
CA TRP A 57 -14.97 11.78 5.80
C TRP A 57 -14.72 10.33 5.41
N MET A 58 -13.53 9.79 5.67
CA MET A 58 -13.10 8.50 5.15
C MET A 58 -12.99 7.45 6.26
N LEU A 59 -13.27 6.19 5.92
CA LEU A 59 -13.11 5.02 6.77
C LEU A 59 -12.09 4.06 6.16
N PRO A 60 -11.06 3.60 6.90
CA PRO A 60 -10.11 2.63 6.39
C PRO A 60 -10.79 1.28 6.20
N ILE A 61 -10.77 0.73 4.98
CA ILE A 61 -11.35 -0.57 4.64
C ILE A 61 -10.33 -1.60 4.16
N SER A 62 -9.08 -1.19 3.94
CA SER A 62 -7.95 -2.09 3.72
C SER A 62 -6.70 -1.40 4.20
N VAL A 63 -5.90 -2.11 5.00
CA VAL A 63 -4.58 -1.67 5.42
C VAL A 63 -3.63 -2.84 5.21
N ALA A 64 -2.80 -2.74 4.19
CA ALA A 64 -1.73 -3.69 3.93
C ALA A 64 -0.47 -3.23 4.66
N VAL A 65 0.25 -4.17 5.30
CA VAL A 65 1.46 -3.88 6.06
C VAL A 65 2.54 -4.90 5.74
N ALA A 66 3.66 -4.41 5.21
CA ALA A 66 4.91 -5.15 5.07
C ALA A 66 5.82 -4.90 6.29
N LYS A 67 6.27 -5.99 6.91
CA LYS A 67 7.24 -5.97 8.02
C LYS A 67 8.64 -6.12 7.44
N VAL A 68 9.53 -5.23 7.83
CA VAL A 68 10.91 -5.20 7.31
C VAL A 68 11.90 -5.08 8.47
N ASP A 69 12.99 -5.84 8.42
CA ASP A 69 14.04 -5.81 9.45
C ASP A 69 15.02 -4.64 9.26
N SER A 70 16.01 -4.54 10.16
CA SER A 70 17.05 -3.50 10.10
C SER A 70 18.00 -3.64 8.90
N GLY A 71 18.06 -4.82 8.27
CA GLY A 71 18.79 -5.10 7.04
C GLY A 71 17.96 -4.89 5.78
N PHE A 72 16.77 -4.28 5.92
CA PHE A 72 15.81 -4.02 4.85
C PHE A 72 15.22 -5.27 4.19
N ARG A 73 15.31 -6.44 4.82
CA ARG A 73 14.69 -7.68 4.33
C ARG A 73 13.21 -7.72 4.68
N LEU A 74 12.39 -8.08 3.70
CA LEU A 74 10.95 -8.32 3.90
C LEU A 74 10.75 -9.60 4.74
N LEU A 75 10.07 -9.44 5.88
CA LEU A 75 9.73 -10.53 6.81
C LEU A 75 8.31 -11.06 6.59
N GLY A 76 7.42 -10.21 6.09
CA GLY A 76 6.03 -10.61 5.79
C GLY A 76 5.22 -9.45 5.24
N LEU A 77 4.10 -9.78 4.61
CA LEU A 77 3.12 -8.85 4.04
C LEU A 77 1.73 -9.39 4.37
N GLU A 78 0.95 -8.62 5.12
CA GLU A 78 -0.38 -9.01 5.57
C GLU A 78 -1.35 -7.85 5.38
N VAL A 79 -2.64 -8.17 5.29
CA VAL A 79 -3.73 -7.19 5.32
C VAL A 79 -4.47 -7.36 6.63
N LEU A 80 -4.80 -6.25 7.28
CA LEU A 80 -5.42 -6.27 8.61
C LEU A 80 -6.91 -6.66 8.54
N ASP A 81 -7.34 -7.40 9.57
CA ASP A 81 -8.72 -7.85 9.78
C ASP A 81 -9.34 -8.70 8.65
N ALA A 82 -8.52 -9.38 7.83
CA ALA A 82 -9.05 -10.32 6.86
C ALA A 82 -9.81 -11.48 7.55
N PRO A 83 -10.97 -11.94 7.05
CA PRO A 83 -11.65 -11.50 5.82
C PRO A 83 -12.76 -10.45 6.07
N ASP A 84 -12.89 -9.90 7.28
CA ASP A 84 -14.02 -9.06 7.67
C ASP A 84 -13.78 -7.56 7.37
N TYR A 85 -12.52 -7.12 7.36
CA TYR A 85 -12.06 -5.78 6.97
C TYR A 85 -12.81 -4.62 7.66
N ARG A 86 -13.10 -4.77 8.95
CA ARG A 86 -13.91 -3.81 9.71
C ARG A 86 -13.05 -2.61 10.10
N PRO A 87 -13.47 -1.36 9.79
CA PRO A 87 -12.64 -0.18 10.02
C PRO A 87 -12.14 0.00 11.47
N HIS A 88 -13.00 -0.29 12.46
CA HIS A 88 -12.64 -0.19 13.88
C HIS A 88 -11.60 -1.23 14.31
N VAL A 89 -11.68 -2.45 13.78
CA VAL A 89 -10.72 -3.53 14.08
C VAL A 89 -9.41 -3.30 13.35
N ILE A 90 -9.45 -2.89 12.08
CA ILE A 90 -8.28 -2.49 11.30
C ILE A 90 -7.47 -1.42 12.05
N THR A 91 -8.16 -0.36 12.50
CA THR A 91 -7.53 0.75 13.21
C THR A 91 -6.89 0.29 14.52
N ASP A 92 -7.60 -0.50 15.32
CA ASP A 92 -7.09 -1.06 16.58
C ASP A 92 -5.88 -1.98 16.36
N LEU A 93 -5.96 -2.89 15.37
CA LEU A 93 -4.88 -3.81 15.02
C LEU A 93 -3.64 -3.08 14.51
N PHE A 94 -3.79 -2.02 13.70
CA PHE A 94 -2.67 -1.24 13.20
C PHE A 94 -1.87 -0.63 14.36
N TRP A 95 -2.55 0.13 15.23
CA TRP A 95 -1.88 0.83 16.32
C TRP A 95 -1.34 -0.11 17.40
N LYS A 96 -2.07 -1.19 17.73
CA LYS A 96 -1.55 -2.24 18.62
C LYS A 96 -0.37 -2.97 18.00
N GLY A 97 -0.41 -3.26 16.71
CA GLY A 97 0.68 -3.87 15.97
C GLY A 97 1.94 -3.01 16.00
N TRP A 98 1.81 -1.71 15.71
CA TRP A 98 2.93 -0.76 15.79
C TRP A 98 3.57 -0.74 17.18
N LYS A 99 2.76 -0.70 18.26
CA LYS A 99 3.30 -0.79 19.63
C LYS A 99 3.94 -2.15 19.93
N HIS A 100 3.30 -3.24 19.51
CA HIS A 100 3.77 -4.61 19.75
C HIS A 100 5.15 -4.86 19.15
N TYR A 101 5.41 -4.30 17.97
CA TYR A 101 6.71 -4.41 17.30
C TYR A 101 7.76 -3.40 17.80
N GLY A 102 7.49 -2.69 18.90
CA GLY A 102 8.45 -1.77 19.50
C GLY A 102 8.54 -0.42 18.79
N GLN A 103 7.42 0.06 18.22
CA GLN A 103 7.34 1.34 17.51
C GLN A 103 8.31 1.45 16.32
N PRO A 104 8.29 0.48 15.39
CA PRO A 104 9.15 0.53 14.20
C PRO A 104 8.88 1.79 13.37
N THR A 105 9.87 2.22 12.59
CA THR A 105 9.73 3.37 11.68
C THR A 105 8.64 3.06 10.66
N LEU A 106 7.64 3.93 10.59
CA LEU A 106 6.60 3.87 9.57
C LEU A 106 7.17 4.31 8.22
N VAL A 107 6.80 3.64 7.13
CA VAL A 107 7.23 3.97 5.77
C VAL A 107 6.01 3.98 4.84
N THR A 108 5.81 5.08 4.12
CA THR A 108 4.65 5.28 3.23
C THR A 108 5.06 6.09 2.01
N PHE A 109 4.23 6.11 0.96
CA PHE A 109 4.30 7.11 -0.09
C PHE A 109 3.14 8.11 0.05
N ASN A 110 3.42 9.37 0.41
CA ASN A 110 2.41 10.40 0.71
C ASN A 110 1.50 10.09 1.92
N GLY A 111 1.90 9.16 2.79
CA GLY A 111 1.10 8.78 3.95
C GLY A 111 1.01 9.83 5.04
N ARG A 112 1.88 10.84 5.04
CA ARG A 112 1.69 12.03 5.89
C ARG A 112 0.48 12.84 5.45
N GLY A 113 0.23 12.90 4.15
CA GLY A 113 -0.86 13.66 3.55
C GLY A 113 -2.21 12.94 3.60
N TYR A 114 -2.22 11.61 3.70
CA TYR A 114 -3.45 10.82 3.57
C TYR A 114 -3.58 9.66 4.57
N ASP A 115 -2.72 8.64 4.48
CA ASP A 115 -2.84 7.39 5.24
C ASP A 115 -2.88 7.59 6.77
N LEU A 116 -1.91 8.35 7.31
CA LEU A 116 -1.85 8.64 8.73
C LEU A 116 -3.03 9.50 9.18
N PRO A 117 -3.42 10.59 8.50
CA PRO A 117 -4.66 11.29 8.80
C PRO A 117 -5.89 10.38 8.85
N VAL A 118 -6.06 9.44 7.91
CA VAL A 118 -7.19 8.49 7.92
C VAL A 118 -7.14 7.62 9.18
N LEU A 119 -5.99 7.03 9.51
CA LEU A 119 -5.84 6.16 10.69
C LEU A 119 -5.93 6.92 12.03
N GLU A 120 -5.45 8.16 12.08
CA GLU A 120 -5.55 9.03 13.25
C GLU A 120 -7.00 9.46 13.50
N LEU A 121 -7.72 9.85 12.45
CA LEU A 121 -9.14 10.22 12.54
C LEU A 121 -10.03 9.01 12.83
N ALA A 122 -9.69 7.83 12.31
CA ALA A 122 -10.34 6.59 12.70
C ALA A 122 -10.08 6.26 14.18
N ALA A 123 -8.86 6.47 14.68
CA ALA A 123 -8.56 6.30 16.10
C ALA A 123 -9.36 7.27 16.98
N TYR A 124 -9.49 8.53 16.56
CA TYR A 124 -10.37 9.51 17.20
C TYR A 124 -11.82 9.02 17.22
N ARG A 125 -12.34 8.56 16.07
CA ARG A 125 -13.71 8.06 15.91
C ARG A 125 -14.03 6.87 16.83
N TYR A 126 -13.08 5.95 16.98
CA TYR A 126 -13.27 4.70 17.73
C TYR A 126 -12.73 4.75 19.17
N GLY A 127 -12.29 5.92 19.64
CA GLY A 127 -11.81 6.10 21.01
C GLY A 127 -10.50 5.36 21.32
N ILE A 128 -9.63 5.20 20.33
CA ILE A 128 -8.33 4.53 20.48
C ILE A 128 -7.29 5.56 20.94
N THR A 129 -6.66 5.32 22.09
CA THR A 129 -5.68 6.23 22.67
C THR A 129 -4.27 6.00 22.10
N LEU A 130 -3.64 7.07 21.62
CA LEU A 130 -2.34 7.03 20.94
C LEU A 130 -1.28 7.95 21.59
N PRO A 131 -1.00 7.84 22.90
CA PRO A 131 -0.09 8.76 23.57
C PRO A 131 1.36 8.69 23.06
N GLU A 132 1.83 7.52 22.63
CA GLU A 132 3.18 7.32 22.10
C GLU A 132 3.33 7.85 20.67
N TRP A 133 2.25 7.86 19.88
CA TRP A 133 2.26 8.42 18.52
C TRP A 133 2.11 9.95 18.53
N PHE A 134 1.20 10.49 19.33
CA PHE A 134 1.04 11.94 19.43
C PHE A 134 2.15 12.60 20.24
N ASN A 135 2.66 11.89 21.25
CA ASN A 135 3.78 12.22 22.12
C ASN A 135 4.01 13.73 22.35
N VAL A 136 2.93 14.48 22.61
CA VAL A 136 2.91 15.95 22.59
C VAL A 136 3.81 16.59 23.64
N GLN A 137 4.22 15.83 24.65
CA GLN A 137 5.15 16.25 25.71
C GLN A 137 6.63 16.06 25.32
N ALA A 138 6.92 15.32 24.25
CA ALA A 138 8.27 15.17 23.73
C ALA A 138 8.77 16.48 23.12
N ARG A 139 10.09 16.65 23.05
CA ARG A 139 10.70 17.77 22.33
C ARG A 139 10.23 17.73 20.88
N THR A 140 10.02 18.90 20.28
CA THR A 140 9.40 19.01 18.94
C THR A 140 10.03 18.09 17.89
N TYR A 141 11.36 17.93 17.90
CA TYR A 141 12.07 17.08 16.94
C TYR A 141 11.99 15.57 17.25
N ASP A 142 11.69 15.20 18.50
CA ASP A 142 11.47 13.82 18.96
C ASP A 142 9.98 13.40 18.79
N GLN A 143 9.09 14.33 18.45
CA GLN A 143 7.68 14.02 18.23
C GLN A 143 7.51 13.11 17.01
N ALA A 144 6.72 12.03 17.13
CA ALA A 144 6.63 11.02 16.07
C ALA A 144 5.95 11.57 14.81
N ARG A 145 5.02 12.51 15.01
CA ARG A 145 4.33 13.26 13.95
C ARG A 145 5.17 14.38 13.33
N ASN A 146 6.33 14.71 13.89
CA ASN A 146 7.17 15.76 13.31
C ASN A 146 7.60 15.33 11.90
N ARG A 147 7.37 16.20 10.91
CA ARG A 147 7.66 15.93 9.50
C ARG A 147 9.08 15.45 9.25
N TYR A 148 10.05 15.96 10.02
CA TYR A 148 11.47 15.69 9.85
C TYR A 148 11.98 14.57 10.78
N ASN A 149 11.11 13.97 11.61
CA ASN A 149 11.46 12.82 12.43
C ASN A 149 11.40 11.52 11.60
N ILE A 150 12.46 11.29 10.84
CA ILE A 150 12.61 10.09 10.00
C ILE A 150 12.84 8.80 10.80
N GLN A 151 13.01 8.89 12.12
CA GLN A 151 13.04 7.70 12.99
C GLN A 151 11.64 7.16 13.25
N SER A 152 10.63 8.03 13.28
CA SER A 152 9.23 7.63 13.47
C SER A 152 8.50 7.39 12.16
N HIS A 153 8.73 8.24 11.15
CA HIS A 153 8.05 8.13 9.87
C HIS A 153 8.89 8.64 8.70
N ILE A 154 9.08 7.77 7.70
CA ILE A 154 9.68 8.07 6.40
C ILE A 154 8.54 8.16 5.38
N ASP A 155 8.19 9.38 4.98
CA ASP A 155 7.36 9.60 3.81
C ASP A 155 8.24 9.72 2.56
N LEU A 156 8.13 8.75 1.65
CA LEU A 156 8.92 8.72 0.43
C LEU A 156 8.60 9.87 -0.51
N MET A 157 7.37 10.39 -0.49
CA MET A 157 7.01 11.57 -1.29
C MET A 157 7.73 12.80 -0.75
N ASP A 158 7.80 13.00 0.56
CA ASP A 158 8.59 14.09 1.16
C ASP A 158 10.06 13.99 0.77
N LEU A 159 10.63 12.78 0.81
CA LEU A 159 12.03 12.55 0.44
C LEU A 159 12.31 12.96 -1.01
N VAL A 160 11.51 12.49 -1.99
CA VAL A 160 11.79 12.74 -3.41
C VAL A 160 11.36 14.15 -3.87
N SER A 161 10.43 14.79 -3.16
CA SER A 161 9.90 16.11 -3.51
C SER A 161 10.65 17.27 -2.87
N ASN A 162 11.74 17.01 -2.13
CA ASN A 162 12.37 17.98 -1.25
C ASN A 162 11.35 18.64 -0.31
N PHE A 163 10.58 17.82 0.41
CA PHE A 163 9.52 18.25 1.32
C PHE A 163 8.45 19.13 0.64
N GLY A 164 8.10 18.80 -0.61
CA GLY A 164 7.08 19.48 -1.40
C GLY A 164 7.58 20.69 -2.18
N ALA A 165 8.89 20.94 -2.25
CA ALA A 165 9.45 21.98 -3.10
C ALA A 165 9.31 21.67 -4.60
N SER A 166 9.22 20.40 -4.97
CA SER A 166 8.88 19.95 -6.32
C SER A 166 7.64 19.05 -6.33
N ARG A 167 6.94 19.01 -7.47
CA ARG A 167 5.83 18.06 -7.67
C ARG A 167 6.37 16.71 -8.13
N VAL A 168 5.87 15.63 -7.55
CA VAL A 168 6.17 14.24 -7.96
C VAL A 168 5.12 13.79 -8.97
N SER A 169 5.18 14.34 -10.19
CA SER A 169 4.24 13.98 -11.26
C SER A 169 4.37 12.50 -11.61
N GLY A 170 3.25 11.76 -11.62
CA GLY A 170 3.23 10.30 -11.82
C GLY A 170 3.34 9.47 -10.54
N GLY A 171 3.65 10.10 -9.39
CA GLY A 171 3.58 9.49 -8.06
C GLY A 171 4.38 8.20 -7.89
N LEU A 172 3.91 7.35 -6.98
CA LEU A 172 4.51 6.03 -6.69
C LEU A 172 4.65 5.18 -7.95
N ASN A 173 3.62 5.20 -8.80
CA ASN A 173 3.59 4.39 -10.02
C ASN A 173 4.78 4.70 -10.93
N LEU A 174 5.05 5.98 -11.20
CA LEU A 174 6.19 6.35 -12.04
C LEU A 174 7.52 5.97 -11.38
N LEU A 175 7.66 6.18 -10.06
CA LEU A 175 8.89 5.80 -9.36
C LEU A 175 9.15 4.30 -9.42
N ALA A 176 8.11 3.47 -9.28
CA ALA A 176 8.21 2.02 -9.44
C ALA A 176 8.64 1.65 -10.87
N HIS A 177 8.03 2.26 -11.89
CA HIS A 177 8.42 2.04 -13.29
C HIS A 177 9.87 2.44 -13.58
N LEU A 178 10.37 3.55 -13.00
CA LEU A 178 11.75 4.02 -13.17
C LEU A 178 12.79 3.00 -12.68
N ILE A 179 12.44 2.14 -11.72
CA ILE A 179 13.29 1.07 -11.19
C ILE A 179 12.95 -0.32 -11.76
N GLY A 180 12.22 -0.38 -12.87
CA GLY A 180 11.87 -1.63 -13.55
C GLY A 180 10.88 -2.49 -12.76
N LYS A 181 10.05 -1.89 -11.90
CA LYS A 181 8.96 -2.57 -11.18
C LYS A 181 7.63 -2.37 -11.92
N PRO A 182 6.68 -3.31 -11.77
CA PRO A 182 5.46 -3.31 -12.57
C PRO A 182 4.60 -2.06 -12.35
N GLY A 183 4.63 -1.46 -11.16
CA GLY A 183 3.76 -0.34 -10.82
C GLY A 183 2.30 -0.76 -10.64
N LYS A 184 1.42 0.25 -10.54
CA LYS A 184 -0.02 0.09 -10.37
C LYS A 184 -0.62 -0.64 -11.56
N THR A 185 -1.23 -1.79 -11.31
CA THR A 185 -1.93 -2.59 -12.32
C THR A 185 -3.41 -2.22 -12.35
N GLY A 186 -3.76 -1.18 -13.11
CA GLY A 186 -5.13 -0.93 -13.57
C GLY A 186 -6.17 -0.43 -12.55
N VAL A 187 -5.94 -0.56 -11.24
CA VAL A 187 -6.80 0.02 -10.20
C VAL A 187 -6.19 1.34 -9.71
N ASP A 188 -7.02 2.38 -9.60
CA ASP A 188 -6.66 3.70 -9.07
C ASP A 188 -7.53 3.99 -7.85
N GLY A 189 -7.03 4.80 -6.90
CA GLY A 189 -7.76 5.14 -5.68
C GLY A 189 -9.16 5.72 -5.94
N SER A 190 -9.38 6.34 -7.10
CA SER A 190 -10.70 6.80 -7.54
C SER A 190 -11.76 5.69 -7.72
N MET A 191 -11.34 4.44 -7.89
CA MET A 191 -12.24 3.29 -8.11
C MET A 191 -12.59 2.51 -6.83
N VAL A 192 -11.92 2.81 -5.72
CA VAL A 192 -12.07 2.09 -4.44
C VAL A 192 -13.51 2.15 -3.94
N GLN A 193 -14.14 3.33 -4.02
CA GLN A 193 -15.55 3.49 -3.64
C GLN A 193 -16.47 2.58 -4.46
N GLY A 194 -16.32 2.57 -5.79
CA GLY A 194 -17.14 1.75 -6.68
C GLY A 194 -16.93 0.25 -6.43
N PHE A 195 -15.69 -0.19 -6.23
CA PHE A 195 -15.41 -1.60 -5.91
C PHE A 195 -16.00 -2.00 -4.56
N TYR A 196 -15.96 -1.11 -3.57
CA TYR A 196 -16.57 -1.37 -2.27
C TYR A 196 -18.09 -1.50 -2.37
N ASP A 197 -18.74 -0.60 -3.12
CA ASP A 197 -20.18 -0.61 -3.35
C ASP A 197 -20.63 -1.88 -4.12
N GLU A 198 -19.76 -2.42 -5.00
CA GLU A 198 -19.94 -3.69 -5.70
C GLU A 198 -19.61 -4.94 -4.85
N GLY A 199 -19.12 -4.76 -3.61
CA GLY A 199 -18.69 -5.85 -2.73
C GLY A 199 -17.37 -6.52 -3.14
N ARG A 200 -16.56 -5.89 -3.97
CA ARG A 200 -15.27 -6.38 -4.50
C ARG A 200 -14.10 -6.06 -3.55
N VAL A 201 -14.30 -6.30 -2.26
CA VAL A 201 -13.34 -5.93 -1.20
C VAL A 201 -12.01 -6.68 -1.34
N GLU A 202 -12.02 -7.94 -1.77
CA GLU A 202 -10.78 -8.70 -2.01
C GLU A 202 -9.88 -8.05 -3.07
N GLU A 203 -10.47 -7.43 -4.09
CA GLU A 203 -9.70 -6.75 -5.14
C GLU A 203 -9.05 -5.46 -4.63
N ILE A 204 -9.73 -4.74 -3.73
CA ILE A 204 -9.14 -3.59 -3.02
C ILE A 204 -7.94 -4.04 -2.19
N ASN A 205 -8.07 -5.17 -1.48
CA ASN A 205 -6.98 -5.70 -0.65
C ASN A 205 -5.79 -6.20 -1.48
N ASP A 206 -6.05 -6.84 -2.64
CA ASP A 206 -4.98 -7.24 -3.57
C ASP A 206 -4.24 -6.03 -4.13
N TYR A 207 -4.97 -4.96 -4.44
CA TYR A 207 -4.38 -3.70 -4.89
C TYR A 207 -3.53 -3.04 -3.80
N CYS A 208 -4.06 -2.90 -2.59
CA CYS A 208 -3.34 -2.33 -1.45
C CYS A 208 -2.04 -3.10 -1.14
N ARG A 209 -2.05 -4.44 -1.27
CA ARG A 209 -0.82 -5.25 -1.19
C ARG A 209 0.21 -4.91 -2.26
N CYS A 210 -0.22 -4.69 -3.50
CA CYS A 210 0.69 -4.29 -4.58
C CYS A 210 1.26 -2.88 -4.34
N ASP A 211 0.46 -1.92 -3.87
CA ASP A 211 0.95 -0.56 -3.53
C ASP A 211 1.96 -0.58 -2.37
N VAL A 212 1.79 -1.46 -1.38
CA VAL A 212 2.81 -1.67 -0.33
C VAL A 212 4.10 -2.27 -0.88
N LEU A 213 4.01 -3.23 -1.81
CA LEU A 213 5.20 -3.81 -2.43
C LEU A 213 5.96 -2.80 -3.29
N ASP A 214 5.25 -1.99 -4.08
CA ASP A 214 5.85 -0.89 -4.83
C ASP A 214 6.49 0.13 -3.89
N THR A 215 5.80 0.50 -2.80
CA THR A 215 6.34 1.38 -1.76
C THR A 215 7.60 0.80 -1.14
N TYR A 216 7.63 -0.51 -0.88
CA TYR A 216 8.82 -1.20 -0.36
C TYR A 216 9.98 -1.18 -1.37
N PHE A 217 9.75 -1.41 -2.65
CA PHE A 217 10.83 -1.35 -3.66
C PHE A 217 11.37 0.08 -3.83
N VAL A 218 10.49 1.08 -3.86
CA VAL A 218 10.91 2.49 -3.88
C VAL A 218 11.63 2.86 -2.57
N PHE A 219 11.21 2.31 -1.43
CA PHE A 219 11.91 2.47 -0.16
C PHE A 219 13.33 1.91 -0.24
N LEU A 220 13.54 0.69 -0.74
CA LEU A 220 14.87 0.11 -0.93
C LEU A 220 15.76 1.00 -1.82
N ARG A 221 15.24 1.42 -2.99
CA ARG A 221 15.98 2.34 -3.88
C ARG A 221 16.31 3.65 -3.18
N SER A 222 15.41 4.18 -2.38
CA SER A 222 15.66 5.40 -1.61
C SER A 222 16.80 5.22 -0.60
N ARG A 223 16.97 4.01 -0.04
CA ARG A 223 18.08 3.70 0.86
C ARG A 223 19.41 3.67 0.12
N VAL A 224 19.43 3.18 -1.13
CA VAL A 224 20.62 3.27 -2.00
C VAL A 224 20.98 4.73 -2.27
N MET A 225 19.98 5.54 -2.66
CA MET A 225 20.17 6.96 -2.96
C MET A 225 20.83 7.75 -1.80
N ILE A 226 20.56 7.37 -0.55
CA ILE A 226 21.12 8.05 0.64
C ILE A 226 22.32 7.29 1.28
N GLY A 227 22.88 6.28 0.59
CA GLY A 227 24.05 5.54 1.04
C GLY A 227 23.81 4.59 2.23
N ARG A 228 22.56 4.15 2.44
CA ARG A 228 22.19 3.16 3.48
C ARG A 228 22.17 1.72 2.97
N LEU A 229 22.13 1.55 1.65
CA LEU A 229 22.28 0.30 0.92
C LEU A 229 23.23 0.54 -0.26
N ASP A 230 23.95 -0.50 -0.67
CA ASP A 230 24.54 -0.54 -2.01
C ASP A 230 23.52 -1.13 -3.01
N ILE A 231 23.80 -0.95 -4.30
CA ILE A 231 22.88 -1.34 -5.37
C ILE A 231 22.78 -2.86 -5.49
N GLU A 232 23.86 -3.59 -5.23
CA GLU A 232 23.94 -5.04 -5.27
C GLU A 232 23.07 -5.66 -4.16
N THR A 233 23.11 -5.10 -2.95
CA THR A 233 22.28 -5.51 -1.82
C THR A 233 20.81 -5.22 -2.10
N GLU A 234 20.48 -4.06 -2.65
CA GLU A 234 19.10 -3.76 -3.09
C GLU A 234 18.60 -4.84 -4.07
N GLN A 235 19.36 -5.14 -5.12
CA GLN A 235 18.99 -6.14 -6.13
C GLN A 235 18.82 -7.55 -5.53
N ARG A 236 19.68 -7.91 -4.57
CA ARG A 236 19.55 -9.18 -3.83
C ARG A 236 18.25 -9.21 -3.01
N LEU A 237 17.94 -8.15 -2.25
CA LEU A 237 16.71 -8.06 -1.45
C LEU A 237 15.45 -8.11 -2.31
N VAL A 238 15.49 -7.46 -3.49
CA VAL A 238 14.43 -7.53 -4.50
C VAL A 238 14.24 -8.97 -5.00
N SER A 239 15.33 -9.66 -5.35
CA SER A 239 15.29 -11.06 -5.80
C SER A 239 14.76 -12.01 -4.74
N GLU A 240 15.19 -11.83 -3.49
CA GLU A 240 14.68 -12.60 -2.34
C GLU A 240 13.18 -12.37 -2.12
N THR A 241 12.73 -11.11 -2.23
CA THR A 241 11.32 -10.75 -2.10
C THR A 241 10.48 -11.41 -3.20
N LYS A 242 10.99 -11.43 -4.44
CA LYS A 242 10.33 -12.11 -5.56
C LYS A 242 10.20 -13.61 -5.30
N GLY A 243 11.28 -14.28 -4.90
CA GLY A 243 11.25 -15.71 -4.57
C GLY A 243 10.27 -16.02 -3.44
N TRP A 244 10.20 -15.15 -2.42
CA TRP A 244 9.24 -15.25 -1.32
C TRP A 244 7.78 -15.14 -1.80
N LEU A 245 7.48 -14.20 -2.69
CA LEU A 245 6.13 -14.02 -3.28
C LEU A 245 5.73 -15.24 -4.12
N GLU A 246 6.63 -15.75 -4.96
CA GLU A 246 6.38 -16.92 -5.81
C GLU A 246 6.16 -18.20 -4.98
N GLU A 247 6.88 -18.37 -3.88
CA GLU A 247 6.64 -19.48 -2.96
C GLU A 247 5.28 -19.35 -2.26
N ARG A 248 4.93 -18.15 -1.79
CA ARG A 248 3.64 -17.90 -1.13
C ARG A 248 2.47 -18.14 -2.09
N ALA A 249 2.57 -17.68 -3.34
CA ALA A 249 1.58 -17.96 -4.38
C ALA A 249 1.41 -19.47 -4.62
N ARG A 250 2.51 -20.24 -4.70
CA ARG A 250 2.46 -21.70 -4.83
C ARG A 250 1.81 -22.40 -3.64
N ARG A 251 2.03 -21.93 -2.41
CA ARG A 251 1.40 -22.50 -1.19
C ARG A 251 -0.11 -22.29 -1.17
N VAL A 252 -0.59 -21.11 -1.58
CA VAL A 252 -2.03 -20.82 -1.72
C VAL A 252 -2.67 -21.76 -2.74
N LEU A 253 -2.02 -22.02 -3.88
CA LEU A 253 -2.50 -22.96 -4.90
C LEU A 253 -2.52 -24.44 -4.44
N ARG A 254 -1.70 -24.81 -3.46
CA ARG A 254 -1.57 -26.19 -2.95
C ARG A 254 -2.45 -26.50 -1.73
N THR A 255 -3.17 -25.54 -1.18
CA THR A 255 -4.04 -25.79 -0.02
C THR A 255 -5.34 -26.47 -0.49
N PRO A 256 -5.59 -27.75 -0.14
CA PRO A 256 -6.82 -28.43 -0.57
C PRO A 256 -8.03 -27.78 0.11
N THR A 257 -9.11 -27.59 -0.65
CA THR A 257 -10.41 -27.16 -0.11
C THR A 257 -10.90 -28.18 0.91
N ILE A 258 -10.80 -27.88 2.20
CA ILE A 258 -11.34 -28.72 3.27
C ILE A 258 -12.85 -28.47 3.35
N TRP A 259 -13.64 -29.48 3.01
CA TRP A 259 -15.08 -29.46 3.24
C TRP A 259 -15.35 -29.78 4.71
N ILE A 260 -15.76 -28.78 5.49
CA ILE A 260 -16.29 -29.02 6.84
C ILE A 260 -17.81 -29.21 6.70
N THR A 261 -18.29 -30.44 6.94
CA THR A 261 -19.73 -30.70 7.10
C THR A 261 -20.20 -30.16 8.44
N GLY A 262 -20.87 -29.00 8.43
CA GLY A 262 -21.58 -28.48 9.61
C GLY A 262 -22.86 -29.29 9.89
N VAL A 263 -23.22 -29.38 11.18
CA VAL A 263 -24.36 -30.13 11.76
C VAL A 263 -25.75 -29.62 11.30
N THR A 264 -25.82 -28.67 10.37
CA THR A 264 -27.08 -28.14 9.82
C THR A 264 -27.07 -28.13 8.29
N GLY A 265 -26.78 -29.26 7.64
CA GLY A 265 -27.15 -29.57 6.25
C GLY A 265 -26.77 -28.61 5.09
N ARG A 266 -26.17 -27.45 5.36
CA ARG A 266 -25.75 -26.46 4.37
C ARG A 266 -24.24 -26.54 4.23
N ARG A 267 -23.79 -27.01 3.06
CA ARG A 267 -22.39 -26.92 2.66
C ARG A 267 -22.07 -25.44 2.41
N ARG A 268 -21.15 -24.87 3.19
CA ARG A 268 -20.53 -23.57 2.88
C ARG A 268 -19.05 -23.85 2.63
N ALA A 269 -18.57 -23.52 1.43
CA ALA A 269 -17.14 -23.59 1.14
C ALA A 269 -16.45 -22.43 1.88
N LEU A 270 -15.54 -22.75 2.80
CA LEU A 270 -14.55 -21.79 3.29
C LEU A 270 -13.36 -21.91 2.33
N THR A 271 -13.38 -21.14 1.25
CA THR A 271 -12.20 -20.95 0.41
C THR A 271 -11.26 -20.00 1.12
N ALA A 272 -10.01 -20.41 1.36
CA ALA A 272 -8.95 -19.49 1.73
C ALA A 272 -8.87 -18.35 0.69
N PRO A 273 -8.65 -17.09 1.10
CA PRO A 273 -8.53 -15.98 0.16
C PRO A 273 -7.43 -16.31 -0.85
N ARG A 274 -7.82 -16.39 -2.13
CA ARG A 274 -6.91 -16.67 -3.23
C ARG A 274 -6.22 -15.37 -3.62
N MET A 275 -4.94 -15.25 -3.29
CA MET A 275 -4.08 -14.23 -3.89
C MET A 275 -4.03 -14.51 -5.40
N ARG A 276 -4.64 -13.66 -6.24
CA ARG A 276 -4.50 -13.78 -7.69
C ARG A 276 -3.07 -13.35 -8.06
N PRO A 277 -2.37 -14.02 -9.00
CA PRO A 277 -1.00 -13.67 -9.40
C PRO A 277 -0.90 -12.36 -10.20
N PHE A 278 -1.81 -11.41 -9.97
CA PHE A 278 -1.98 -10.18 -10.74
C PHE A 278 -0.76 -9.26 -10.68
N CYS A 279 -0.04 -9.28 -9.54
CA CYS A 279 1.20 -8.51 -9.33
C CYS A 279 2.41 -8.98 -10.20
N LEU A 280 2.26 -10.01 -11.05
CA LEU A 280 3.34 -10.59 -11.87
C LEU A 280 3.12 -10.50 -13.40
N LEU A 281 2.10 -9.78 -13.89
CA LEU A 281 1.77 -9.75 -15.33
C LEU A 281 2.35 -8.52 -16.05
N PRO A 282 3.15 -8.67 -17.13
CA PRO A 282 3.64 -7.54 -17.93
C PRO A 282 2.74 -7.27 -19.16
N ARG A 283 2.54 -6.00 -19.59
CA ARG A 283 2.19 -5.68 -21.00
C ARG A 283 2.65 -4.32 -21.57
N THR A 284 3.20 -4.44 -22.79
CA THR A 284 3.32 -3.54 -23.96
C THR A 284 4.18 -2.27 -23.93
N ARG A 285 5.14 -2.23 -24.88
CA ARG A 285 6.17 -1.22 -25.12
C ARG A 285 5.62 0.17 -25.45
N LEU A 286 6.19 1.21 -24.84
CA LEU A 286 6.27 2.55 -25.42
C LEU A 286 7.65 2.73 -26.09
N PRO A 287 7.76 3.42 -27.24
CA PRO A 287 9.04 3.60 -27.92
C PRO A 287 9.93 4.62 -27.19
N HIS A 288 11.15 4.22 -26.82
CA HIS A 288 12.16 5.10 -26.25
C HIS A 288 12.71 6.08 -27.31
N ARG A 289 12.75 7.37 -26.98
CA ARG A 289 13.64 8.35 -27.63
C ARG A 289 15.02 8.30 -26.96
N LYS A 290 16.09 8.18 -27.75
CA LYS A 290 17.48 8.23 -27.27
C LYS A 290 17.82 9.60 -26.65
N PRO A 291 18.40 9.67 -25.44
CA PRO A 291 19.05 10.88 -24.93
C PRO A 291 20.44 11.10 -25.57
N PRO A 292 20.99 12.33 -25.55
CA PRO A 292 22.22 12.70 -26.25
C PRO A 292 23.49 12.10 -25.61
N GLU A 293 24.43 11.73 -26.49
CA GLU A 293 25.68 11.03 -26.20
C GLU A 293 26.70 11.89 -25.44
N THR A 294 27.06 11.47 -24.24
CA THR A 294 28.36 11.78 -23.62
C THR A 294 28.93 10.49 -23.02
N PRO A 295 30.23 10.21 -23.10
CA PRO A 295 30.77 8.89 -22.82
C PRO A 295 30.97 8.67 -21.31
N ILE A 296 30.30 7.66 -20.76
CA ILE A 296 30.53 7.06 -19.43
C ILE A 296 31.27 5.73 -19.66
N PRO A 297 32.21 5.30 -18.80
CA PRO A 297 33.06 4.13 -19.07
C PRO A 297 32.31 2.78 -18.99
N ASP A 298 32.64 1.92 -19.96
CA ASP A 298 32.47 0.46 -20.11
C ASP A 298 31.42 -0.28 -19.23
N ASP A 299 30.23 -0.48 -19.83
CA ASP A 299 29.06 -1.23 -19.35
C ASP A 299 29.14 -2.74 -19.73
N SER A 300 30.21 -3.46 -19.38
CA SER A 300 30.36 -4.89 -19.75
C SER A 300 29.82 -5.90 -18.72
N GLU A 301 29.18 -5.48 -17.63
CA GLU A 301 28.52 -6.38 -16.66
C GLU A 301 27.08 -5.97 -16.28
N ARG A 302 26.37 -5.32 -17.20
CA ARG A 302 24.92 -5.15 -17.06
C ARG A 302 24.25 -6.46 -17.46
N ILE A 303 23.92 -7.30 -16.46
CA ILE A 303 23.07 -8.47 -16.66
C ILE A 303 21.80 -8.01 -17.39
N ASP A 304 21.57 -8.58 -18.57
CA ASP A 304 20.49 -8.25 -19.48
C ASP A 304 19.12 -8.60 -18.87
N ASP A 305 18.58 -7.69 -18.05
CA ASP A 305 17.20 -7.71 -17.55
C ASP A 305 16.13 -7.67 -18.67
N LEU A 306 16.56 -7.55 -19.94
CA LEU A 306 15.70 -7.58 -21.13
C LEU A 306 15.34 -9.00 -21.58
N GLU A 307 16.18 -10.01 -21.32
CA GLU A 307 15.81 -11.41 -21.60
C GLU A 307 14.73 -11.92 -20.63
N TRP A 308 14.63 -11.33 -19.43
CA TRP A 308 13.64 -11.66 -18.40
C TRP A 308 12.18 -11.38 -18.83
N VAL A 309 11.92 -10.32 -19.60
CA VAL A 309 10.56 -10.00 -20.07
C VAL A 309 10.07 -11.02 -21.12
N GLN A 310 10.98 -11.69 -21.81
CA GLN A 310 10.66 -12.60 -22.91
C GLN A 310 10.55 -14.07 -22.48
N SER A 311 11.31 -14.53 -21.49
CA SER A 311 11.29 -15.97 -21.12
C SER A 311 10.01 -16.42 -20.40
N ILE A 312 9.26 -15.51 -19.77
CA ILE A 312 8.02 -15.84 -19.03
C ILE A 312 6.83 -16.12 -19.98
N SER A 313 6.92 -15.75 -21.26
CA SER A 313 5.82 -15.99 -22.22
C SER A 313 5.79 -17.40 -22.81
N ALA A 314 6.80 -18.25 -22.59
CA ALA A 314 6.91 -19.54 -23.28
C ALA A 314 6.42 -20.76 -22.48
N GLU A 315 6.22 -20.68 -21.15
CA GLU A 315 5.91 -21.85 -20.32
C GLU A 315 4.45 -21.91 -19.79
N VAL A 316 3.55 -21.02 -20.22
CA VAL A 316 2.16 -20.98 -19.71
C VAL A 316 1.10 -21.19 -20.82
N THR A 317 1.51 -21.47 -22.07
CA THR A 317 0.56 -21.77 -23.17
C THR A 317 0.44 -23.24 -23.57
N ASP A 318 1.22 -24.16 -22.98
CA ASP A 318 1.07 -25.60 -23.23
C ASP A 318 0.71 -26.34 -21.94
N GLY A 319 -0.59 -26.44 -21.66
CA GLY A 319 -1.09 -27.33 -20.61
C GLY A 319 -2.47 -26.98 -20.04
N CYS A 320 -3.51 -27.36 -20.78
CA CYS A 320 -4.96 -27.31 -20.47
C CYS A 320 -5.69 -25.96 -20.63
#